data_AF-A0A2N7DCT2-F1
#
_entry.id   AF-A0A2N7DCT2-F1
#
_cell.length_a   1.000
_cell.length_b   1.000
_cell.length_c   1.000
_cell.angle_alpha   90.00
_cell.angle_beta   90.00
_cell.angle_gamma   90.00
#
_symmetry.space_group_name_H-M   'P 1'
#
loop_
_entity.id
_entity.type
_entity.pdbx_description
1 polymer ?
#
loop_
_entity_poly.entity_id
_entity_poly.type
_entity_poly.pdbx_seq_one_letter_code
_entity_poly.pdbx_strand_id
1 'polypeptide(L)'
;MLEAIILLIIGLVFLVWSADKLVFGSAAIARNFGISPLVIGMTILAMGSSAPEMMVSATAALDGKTDTAVGNILGSNIANIALILGLTALIKPLIISSTIIRRELPLMIVVTLIAGAILWDSYLGRGEGILLIVLFVSFLLAMLNISRKEQKNNDALLSEQESEIPEGVSNPKAAMWVVVGLIILPLSATLLVDNAVIIAKYFGMSDLVIGLTIIALGTSLPELAASIAGVMKGEDDMAVGNIIGSNVFNILAVMGIPGLLNPSILSHLVMGRDYWIMLAVSLLLVVMALGKSRKISRIEGGLLCCGFFAYQGYLLMHLSA
;
A
#
# COMPACT_ATOMS: atom_id res chain seq x y z
N MET A 1 -11.82 -12.00 23.57
CA MET A 1 -10.42 -11.58 23.30
C MET A 1 -9.68 -12.61 22.46
N LEU A 2 -9.43 -13.83 22.95
CA LEU A 2 -8.74 -14.87 22.16
C LEU A 2 -9.45 -15.16 20.82
N GLU A 3 -10.77 -15.28 20.85
CA GLU A 3 -11.60 -15.43 19.64
C GLU A 3 -11.36 -14.31 18.62
N ALA A 4 -11.38 -13.05 19.06
CA ALA A 4 -11.14 -11.91 18.18
C ALA A 4 -9.74 -11.91 17.58
N ILE A 5 -8.71 -12.30 18.34
CA ILE A 5 -7.33 -12.43 17.82
C ILE A 5 -7.27 -13.53 16.74
N ILE A 6 -7.90 -14.68 16.99
CA ILE A 6 -7.93 -15.79 16.02
C ILE A 6 -8.67 -15.35 14.75
N LEU A 7 -9.84 -14.72 14.88
CA LEU A 7 -10.62 -14.25 13.75
C LEU A 7 -9.93 -13.13 12.98
N LEU A 8 -9.18 -12.25 13.65
CA LEU A 8 -8.35 -11.23 13.00
C LEU A 8 -7.26 -11.89 12.14
N ILE A 9 -6.55 -12.88 12.68
CA ILE A 9 -5.50 -13.59 11.94
C ILE A 9 -6.10 -14.35 10.76
N ILE A 10 -7.24 -15.04 10.96
CA ILE A 10 -7.96 -15.74 9.89
C ILE A 10 -8.38 -14.74 8.80
N GLY A 11 -8.96 -13.61 9.19
CA GLY A 11 -9.36 -12.53 8.29
C GLY A 11 -8.18 -12.03 7.46
N LEU A 12 -7.04 -11.79 8.10
CA LEU A 12 -5.83 -11.36 7.41
C LEU A 12 -5.32 -12.39 6.40
N VAL A 13 -5.23 -13.66 6.80
CA VAL A 13 -4.78 -14.74 5.91
C VAL A 13 -5.67 -14.87 4.68
N PHE A 14 -6.99 -14.88 4.88
CA PHE A 14 -7.94 -14.98 3.76
C PHE A 14 -7.98 -13.69 2.93
N LEU A 15 -7.77 -12.51 3.53
CA LEU A 15 -7.68 -11.24 2.81
C LEU A 15 -6.53 -11.26 1.80
N VAL A 16 -5.31 -11.58 2.26
CA VAL A 16 -4.12 -11.67 1.40
C VAL A 16 -4.28 -12.77 0.35
N TRP A 17 -4.74 -13.95 0.76
CA TRP A 17 -4.93 -15.07 -0.16
C TRP A 17 -5.98 -14.79 -1.23
N SER A 18 -7.10 -14.16 -0.88
CA SER A 18 -8.17 -13.84 -1.84
C SER A 18 -7.80 -12.70 -2.77
N ALA A 19 -7.02 -11.72 -2.30
CA ALA A 19 -6.42 -10.69 -3.16
C ALA A 19 -5.52 -11.33 -4.22
N ASP A 20 -4.60 -12.22 -3.83
CA ASP A 20 -3.75 -12.97 -4.76
C ASP A 20 -4.58 -13.75 -5.80
N LYS A 21 -5.62 -14.47 -5.38
CA LYS A 21 -6.48 -15.21 -6.32
C LYS A 21 -7.30 -14.33 -7.25
N LEU A 22 -7.78 -13.18 -6.75
CA LEU A 22 -8.48 -12.19 -7.57
C LEU A 22 -7.57 -11.65 -8.67
N VAL A 23 -6.34 -11.28 -8.31
CA VAL A 23 -5.31 -10.75 -9.22
C VAL A 23 -4.89 -11.81 -10.23
N PHE A 24 -4.60 -13.03 -9.77
CA PHE A 24 -4.26 -14.18 -10.60
C PHE A 24 -5.34 -14.45 -11.66
N GLY A 25 -6.60 -14.53 -11.24
CA GLY A 25 -7.72 -14.76 -12.15
C GLY A 25 -7.90 -13.62 -13.15
N SER A 26 -7.80 -12.37 -12.67
CA SER A 26 -7.97 -11.17 -13.50
C SER A 26 -6.86 -11.05 -14.55
N ALA A 27 -5.60 -11.29 -14.17
CA ALA A 27 -4.45 -11.27 -15.06
C ALA A 27 -4.54 -12.37 -16.13
N ALA A 28 -4.95 -13.58 -15.74
CA ALA A 28 -5.15 -14.69 -16.68
C ALA A 28 -6.26 -14.39 -17.71
N ILE A 29 -7.40 -13.84 -17.27
CA ILE A 29 -8.48 -13.44 -18.17
C ILE A 29 -8.02 -12.35 -19.14
N ALA A 30 -7.37 -11.30 -18.62
CA ALA A 30 -6.87 -10.19 -19.41
C ALA A 30 -5.92 -10.67 -20.52
N ARG A 31 -4.99 -11.56 -20.15
CA ARG A 31 -4.06 -12.19 -21.08
C ARG A 31 -4.78 -13.01 -22.14
N ASN A 32 -5.75 -13.83 -21.76
CA ASN A 32 -6.52 -14.66 -22.70
C ASN A 32 -7.35 -13.82 -23.68
N PHE A 33 -7.71 -12.59 -23.31
CA PHE A 33 -8.34 -11.61 -24.20
C PHE A 33 -7.36 -10.79 -25.04
N GLY A 34 -6.06 -11.12 -25.01
CA GLY A 34 -5.04 -10.45 -25.82
C GLY A 34 -4.59 -9.09 -25.29
N ILE A 35 -4.87 -8.78 -24.02
CA ILE A 35 -4.30 -7.58 -23.38
C ILE A 35 -2.79 -7.81 -23.21
N SER A 36 -1.99 -6.84 -23.64
CA SER A 36 -0.53 -6.95 -23.57
C SER A 36 -0.06 -7.14 -22.13
N PRO A 37 0.94 -8.01 -21.87
CA PRO A 37 1.51 -8.23 -20.54
C PRO A 37 1.90 -6.95 -19.80
N LEU A 38 2.48 -5.98 -20.52
CA LEU A 38 2.78 -4.64 -20.01
C LEU A 38 1.59 -3.94 -19.35
N VAL A 39 0.42 -3.96 -20.00
CA VAL A 39 -0.79 -3.31 -19.46
C VAL A 39 -1.28 -4.08 -18.24
N ILE A 40 -1.21 -5.40 -18.25
CA ILE A 40 -1.63 -6.25 -17.13
C ILE A 40 -0.75 -5.98 -15.90
N GLY A 41 0.58 -5.95 -16.07
CA GLY A 41 1.54 -5.67 -14.99
C GLY A 41 1.33 -4.29 -14.38
N MET A 42 1.25 -3.26 -15.22
CA MET A 42 1.11 -1.87 -14.79
C MET A 42 -0.28 -1.51 -14.26
N THR A 43 -1.27 -2.40 -14.38
CA THR A 43 -2.65 -2.15 -13.89
C THR A 43 -3.10 -3.21 -12.91
N ILE A 44 -3.40 -4.42 -13.37
CA ILE A 44 -3.97 -5.50 -12.56
C ILE A 44 -2.99 -5.95 -11.48
N LEU A 45 -1.72 -6.19 -11.82
CA LEU A 45 -0.73 -6.62 -10.81
C LEU A 45 -0.40 -5.48 -9.85
N ALA A 46 -0.16 -4.27 -10.37
CA ALA A 46 0.15 -3.09 -9.56
C ALA A 46 -0.98 -2.68 -8.60
N MET A 47 -2.25 -2.80 -9.00
CA MET A 47 -3.40 -2.62 -8.09
C MET A 47 -3.59 -3.82 -7.15
N GLY A 48 -3.11 -4.99 -7.55
CA GLY A 48 -3.31 -6.24 -6.86
C GLY A 48 -2.63 -6.31 -5.50
N SER A 49 -1.41 -5.77 -5.39
CA SER A 49 -0.70 -5.67 -4.11
C SER A 49 -1.45 -4.83 -3.09
N SER A 50 -2.05 -3.70 -3.52
CA SER A 50 -2.84 -2.81 -2.64
C SER A 50 -4.34 -3.14 -2.56
N ALA A 51 -4.78 -4.28 -3.12
CA ALA A 51 -6.17 -4.71 -3.03
C ALA A 51 -6.64 -4.96 -1.58
N PRO A 52 -5.82 -5.54 -0.67
CA PRO A 52 -6.14 -5.64 0.75
C PRO A 52 -6.44 -4.28 1.39
N GLU A 53 -5.57 -3.28 1.18
CA GLU A 53 -5.72 -1.91 1.67
C GLU A 53 -7.00 -1.27 1.15
N MET A 54 -7.23 -1.36 -0.17
CA MET A 54 -8.45 -0.83 -0.81
C MET A 54 -9.69 -1.43 -0.18
N MET A 55 -9.73 -2.76 0.00
CA MET A 55 -10.89 -3.43 0.55
C MET A 55 -11.11 -3.09 2.02
N VAL A 56 -10.06 -3.05 2.82
CA VAL A 56 -10.14 -2.73 4.25
C VAL A 56 -10.56 -1.27 4.47
N SER A 57 -9.95 -0.32 3.75
CA SER A 57 -10.34 1.09 3.83
C SER A 57 -11.76 1.33 3.29
N ALA A 58 -12.19 0.62 2.24
CA ALA A 58 -13.58 0.66 1.77
C ALA A 58 -14.56 0.16 2.84
N THR A 59 -14.25 -0.99 3.45
CA THR A 59 -15.10 -1.62 4.47
C THR A 59 -15.22 -0.73 5.71
N ALA A 60 -14.10 -0.21 6.20
CA ALA A 60 -14.09 0.72 7.32
C ALA A 60 -14.90 2.00 7.03
N ALA A 61 -14.81 2.56 5.82
CA ALA A 61 -15.61 3.71 5.42
C ALA A 61 -17.12 3.40 5.36
N LEU A 62 -17.50 2.24 4.81
CA LEU A 62 -18.90 1.80 4.76
C LEU A 62 -19.50 1.60 6.16
N ASP A 63 -18.67 1.21 7.13
CA ASP A 63 -19.04 1.12 8.56
C ASP A 63 -19.10 2.48 9.28
N GLY A 64 -18.79 3.58 8.60
CA GLY A 64 -18.72 4.92 9.22
C GLY A 64 -17.45 5.17 10.03
N LYS A 65 -16.40 4.35 9.86
CA LYS A 65 -15.11 4.46 10.56
C LYS A 65 -14.04 5.05 9.64
N THR A 66 -14.29 6.25 9.11
CA THR A 66 -13.38 6.89 8.13
C THR A 66 -11.99 7.15 8.71
N ASP A 67 -11.87 7.45 10.00
CA ASP A 67 -10.58 7.56 10.69
C ASP A 67 -9.76 6.26 10.63
N THR A 68 -10.40 5.10 10.76
CA THR A 68 -9.73 3.81 10.57
C THR A 68 -9.25 3.62 9.14
N ALA A 69 -10.06 4.01 8.16
CA ALA A 69 -9.71 3.92 6.74
C ALA A 69 -8.50 4.80 6.39
N VAL A 70 -8.48 6.05 6.88
CA VAL A 70 -7.36 6.99 6.68
C VAL A 70 -6.13 6.59 7.49
N GLY A 71 -6.33 6.11 8.71
CA GLY A 71 -5.27 5.54 9.55
C GLY A 71 -4.57 4.37 8.88
N ASN A 72 -5.33 3.47 8.24
CA ASN A 72 -4.76 2.38 7.43
C ASN A 72 -3.83 2.93 6.34
N ILE A 73 -4.28 3.95 5.60
CA ILE A 73 -3.50 4.53 4.49
C ILE A 73 -2.19 5.17 4.96
N LEU A 74 -2.28 6.07 5.96
CA LEU A 74 -1.09 6.75 6.49
C LEU A 74 -0.15 5.76 7.18
N GLY A 75 -0.71 4.83 7.94
CA GLY A 75 0.01 3.76 8.63
C GLY A 75 0.76 2.87 7.65
N SER A 76 0.12 2.42 6.57
CA SER A 76 0.75 1.59 5.55
C SER A 76 1.87 2.35 4.85
N ASN A 77 1.68 3.63 4.54
CA ASN A 77 2.76 4.44 3.93
C ASN A 77 3.97 4.62 4.85
N ILE A 78 3.72 4.83 6.14
CA ILE A 78 4.77 4.89 7.17
C ILE A 78 5.45 3.53 7.32
N ALA A 79 4.69 2.44 7.38
CA ALA A 79 5.21 1.07 7.52
C ALA A 79 6.04 0.67 6.29
N ASN A 80 5.56 0.95 5.09
CA ASN A 80 6.25 0.68 3.83
C ASN A 80 7.66 1.29 3.81
N ILE A 81 7.80 2.56 4.20
CA ILE A 81 9.10 3.23 4.20
C ILE A 81 9.92 2.88 5.43
N ALA A 82 9.34 3.01 6.63
CA ALA A 82 10.12 2.94 7.86
C ALA A 82 10.37 1.49 8.31
N LEU A 83 9.39 0.59 8.15
CA LEU A 83 9.51 -0.80 8.54
C LEU A 83 9.98 -1.68 7.37
N ILE A 84 9.26 -1.71 6.25
CA ILE A 84 9.49 -2.68 5.18
C ILE A 84 10.81 -2.41 4.47
N LEU A 85 10.98 -1.19 3.97
CA LEU A 85 12.24 -0.79 3.34
C LEU A 85 13.40 -0.85 4.35
N GLY A 86 13.15 -0.47 5.61
CA GLY A 86 14.14 -0.57 6.69
C GLY A 86 14.63 -2.00 6.95
N LEU A 87 13.71 -2.95 7.11
CA LEU A 87 14.00 -4.37 7.29
C LEU A 87 14.71 -4.96 6.06
N THR A 88 14.25 -4.59 4.87
CA THR A 88 14.84 -5.06 3.62
C THR A 88 16.29 -4.57 3.49
N ALA A 89 16.56 -3.30 3.82
CA ALA A 89 17.91 -2.73 3.84
C ALA A 89 18.82 -3.36 4.92
N LEU A 90 18.25 -3.79 6.06
CA LEU A 90 18.99 -4.54 7.09
C LEU A 90 19.45 -5.91 6.57
N ILE A 91 18.62 -6.60 5.78
CA ILE A 91 18.98 -7.88 5.15
C ILE A 91 20.11 -7.64 4.13
N LYS A 92 19.89 -6.74 3.18
CA LYS A 92 20.85 -6.41 2.12
C LYS A 92 20.78 -4.91 1.78
N PRO A 93 21.92 -4.19 1.71
CA PRO A 93 21.92 -2.80 1.28
C PRO A 93 21.28 -2.63 -0.09
N LEU A 94 20.34 -1.69 -0.21
CA LEU A 94 19.52 -1.50 -1.41
C LEU A 94 20.17 -0.50 -2.34
N ILE A 95 20.43 -0.89 -3.59
CA ILE A 95 20.90 0.02 -4.62
C ILE A 95 19.69 0.71 -5.24
N ILE A 96 19.75 2.04 -5.38
CA ILE A 96 18.65 2.82 -5.96
C ILE A 96 19.04 3.30 -7.35
N SER A 97 18.26 2.91 -8.36
CA SER A 97 18.40 3.35 -9.73
C SER A 97 18.12 4.83 -9.92
N SER A 98 18.67 5.35 -11.02
CA SER A 98 18.43 6.73 -11.43
C SER A 98 16.95 6.99 -11.78
N THR A 99 16.22 5.97 -12.24
CA THR A 99 14.79 6.03 -12.56
C THR A 99 13.98 6.34 -11.31
N ILE A 100 14.20 5.57 -10.23
CA ILE A 100 13.54 5.79 -8.94
C ILE A 100 13.82 7.21 -8.43
N ILE A 101 15.08 7.64 -8.44
CA ILE A 101 15.49 8.96 -7.93
C ILE A 101 14.87 10.12 -8.72
N ARG A 102 14.80 10.01 -10.05
CA ARG A 102 14.38 11.13 -10.90
C ARG A 102 12.89 11.17 -11.19
N ARG A 103 12.19 10.03 -11.07
CA ARG A 103 10.79 9.89 -11.47
C ARG A 103 9.90 9.53 -10.30
N GLU A 104 10.20 8.45 -9.60
CA GLU A 104 9.26 7.85 -8.64
C GLU A 104 9.30 8.54 -7.28
N LEU A 105 10.49 8.85 -6.75
CA LEU A 105 10.62 9.61 -5.51
C LEU A 105 10.02 11.02 -5.60
N PRO A 106 10.31 11.85 -6.63
CA PRO A 106 9.67 13.15 -6.76
C PRO A 106 8.16 13.06 -6.88
N LEU A 107 7.64 12.07 -7.63
CA LEU A 107 6.21 11.82 -7.74
C LEU A 107 5.59 11.48 -6.38
N MET A 108 6.20 10.56 -5.63
CA MET A 108 5.75 10.20 -4.28
C MET A 108 5.69 11.43 -3.37
N ILE A 109 6.72 12.30 -3.39
CA ILE A 109 6.69 13.53 -2.60
C ILE A 109 5.57 14.47 -3.04
N VAL A 110 5.37 14.68 -4.36
CA VAL A 110 4.28 15.52 -4.86
C VAL A 110 2.92 14.98 -4.41
N VAL A 111 2.70 13.68 -4.53
CA VAL A 111 1.46 13.01 -4.09
C VAL A 111 1.26 13.12 -2.57
N THR A 112 2.33 12.94 -1.79
CA THR A 112 2.31 13.18 -0.34
C THR A 112 1.95 14.63 0.00
N LEU A 113 2.50 15.63 -0.70
CA LEU A 113 2.14 17.02 -0.48
C LEU A 113 0.67 17.32 -0.87
N ILE A 114 0.16 16.70 -1.93
CA ILE A 114 -1.26 16.77 -2.29
C ILE A 114 -2.13 16.19 -1.16
N ALA A 115 -1.73 15.05 -0.57
CA ALA A 115 -2.44 14.49 0.58
C ALA A 115 -2.46 15.48 1.76
N GLY A 116 -1.35 16.16 2.04
CA GLY A 116 -1.29 17.18 3.09
C GLY A 116 -2.21 18.37 2.83
N ALA A 117 -2.33 18.80 1.58
CA ALA A 117 -3.24 19.87 1.19
C ALA A 117 -4.71 19.44 1.36
N ILE A 118 -5.04 18.20 1.01
CA ILE A 118 -6.38 17.62 1.16
C ILE A 118 -6.74 17.47 2.64
N LEU A 119 -5.81 17.01 3.47
CA LEU A 119 -6.06 16.74 4.90
C LEU A 119 -5.96 18.00 5.78
N TRP A 120 -5.62 19.16 5.21
CA TRP A 120 -5.27 20.37 5.95
C TRP A 120 -6.39 20.84 6.90
N ASP A 121 -7.65 20.79 6.45
CA ASP A 121 -8.82 21.20 7.23
C ASP A 121 -9.43 20.06 8.05
N SER A 122 -8.76 18.90 8.13
CA SER A 122 -9.25 17.68 8.79
C SER A 122 -10.58 17.18 8.22
N TYR A 123 -10.89 17.43 6.95
CA TYR A 123 -12.10 16.94 6.31
C TYR A 123 -11.75 16.18 5.03
N LEU A 124 -12.31 14.99 4.86
CA LEU A 124 -12.18 14.22 3.62
C LEU A 124 -13.56 14.06 2.99
N GLY A 125 -13.83 14.85 1.97
CA GLY A 125 -15.10 14.86 1.26
C GLY A 125 -15.09 14.11 -0.07
N ARG A 126 -16.25 14.13 -0.74
CA ARG A 126 -16.40 13.53 -2.07
C ARG A 126 -15.58 14.25 -3.13
N GLY A 127 -15.39 15.57 -2.98
CA GLY A 127 -14.62 16.36 -3.95
C GLY A 127 -13.15 15.93 -3.97
N GLU A 128 -12.58 15.80 -2.77
CA GLU A 128 -11.23 15.30 -2.53
C GLU A 128 -11.10 13.84 -3.01
N GLY A 129 -12.09 13.00 -2.71
CA GLY A 129 -12.15 11.62 -3.21
C GLY A 129 -12.14 11.52 -4.74
N ILE A 130 -12.98 12.30 -5.43
CA ILE A 130 -13.01 12.35 -6.91
C ILE A 130 -11.66 12.83 -7.45
N LEU A 131 -11.09 13.89 -6.87
CA LEU A 131 -9.80 14.42 -7.27
C LEU A 131 -8.70 13.35 -7.19
N LEU A 132 -8.62 12.63 -6.07
CA LEU A 132 -7.62 11.56 -5.86
C LEU A 132 -7.78 10.42 -6.89
N ILE A 133 -9.01 9.98 -7.18
CA ILE A 133 -9.25 8.96 -8.21
C ILE A 133 -8.91 9.46 -9.61
N VAL A 134 -9.21 10.72 -9.95
CA VAL A 134 -8.82 11.30 -11.25
C VAL A 134 -7.30 11.38 -11.37
N LEU A 135 -6.61 11.78 -10.31
CA LEU A 135 -5.15 11.78 -10.26
C LEU A 135 -4.58 10.36 -10.37
N PHE A 136 -5.20 9.38 -9.73
CA PHE A 136 -4.83 7.97 -9.83
C PHE A 136 -4.93 7.46 -11.28
N VAL A 137 -6.06 7.68 -11.94
CA VAL A 137 -6.25 7.28 -13.35
C VAL A 137 -5.25 8.00 -14.25
N SER A 138 -5.01 9.30 -14.02
CA SER A 138 -4.03 10.08 -14.76
C SER A 138 -2.60 9.53 -14.58
N PHE A 139 -2.26 9.15 -13.35
CA PHE A 139 -0.99 8.51 -13.01
C PHE A 139 -0.82 7.16 -13.74
N LEU A 140 -1.83 6.28 -13.71
CA LEU A 140 -1.79 5.01 -14.46
C LEU A 140 -1.59 5.24 -15.95
N LEU A 141 -2.34 6.17 -16.56
CA LEU A 141 -2.21 6.50 -17.98
C LEU A 141 -0.83 7.08 -18.31
N ALA A 142 -0.28 7.93 -17.45
CA ALA A 142 1.06 8.48 -17.61
C ALA A 142 2.13 7.36 -17.55
N MET A 143 2.05 6.47 -16.57
CA MET A 143 2.98 5.34 -16.42
C MET A 143 2.90 4.38 -17.60
N LEU A 144 1.69 4.05 -18.07
CA LEU A 144 1.51 3.23 -19.28
C LEU A 144 2.12 3.88 -20.52
N ASN A 145 1.98 5.19 -20.69
CA ASN A 145 2.55 5.92 -21.83
C ASN A 145 4.08 6.01 -21.78
N ILE A 146 4.65 6.19 -20.58
CA ILE A 146 6.11 6.21 -20.38
C ILE A 146 6.68 4.83 -20.67
N SER A 147 6.07 3.79 -20.10
CA SER A 147 6.58 2.43 -20.23
C SER A 147 6.49 1.90 -21.68
N ARG A 148 5.43 2.25 -22.42
CA ARG A 148 5.34 1.98 -23.88
C ARG A 148 6.47 2.62 -24.69
N LYS A 149 7.00 3.77 -24.26
CA LYS A 149 8.14 4.44 -24.93
C LYS A 149 9.48 3.82 -24.53
N GLU A 150 9.58 3.31 -23.31
CA GLU A 150 10.79 2.66 -22.75
C GLU A 150 10.94 1.19 -23.20
N GLN A 151 9.88 0.55 -23.71
CA GLN A 151 9.88 -0.84 -24.23
C GLN A 151 10.90 -1.10 -25.37
N LYS A 152 11.52 -0.06 -25.93
CA LYS A 152 12.65 -0.20 -26.87
C LYS A 152 13.98 -0.61 -26.21
N ASN A 153 14.08 -0.64 -24.88
CA ASN A 153 15.35 -0.79 -24.14
C ASN A 153 15.47 -2.03 -23.21
N ASN A 154 14.62 -3.07 -23.31
CA ASN A 154 14.70 -4.27 -22.46
C ASN A 154 14.73 -3.95 -20.94
N ASP A 155 13.64 -3.38 -20.43
CA ASP A 155 13.51 -3.06 -19.00
C ASP A 155 13.29 -4.35 -18.17
N ALA A 156 14.15 -4.59 -17.17
CA ALA A 156 14.12 -5.79 -16.33
C ALA A 156 12.85 -5.87 -15.46
N LEU A 157 12.28 -4.71 -15.07
CA LEU A 157 11.02 -4.64 -14.30
C LEU A 157 9.84 -5.23 -15.09
N LEU A 158 9.85 -5.06 -16.42
CA LEU A 158 8.79 -5.59 -17.29
C LEU A 158 8.87 -7.10 -17.37
N SER A 159 10.07 -7.66 -17.55
CA SER A 159 10.22 -9.12 -17.69
C SER A 159 9.76 -9.91 -16.46
N GLU A 160 9.86 -9.35 -15.26
CA GLU A 160 9.39 -10.02 -14.06
C GLU A 160 7.87 -9.91 -13.88
N GLN A 161 7.28 -8.73 -14.09
CA GLN A 161 5.82 -8.58 -14.11
C GLN A 161 5.18 -9.49 -15.18
N GLU A 162 5.83 -9.67 -16.33
CA GLU A 162 5.40 -10.65 -17.33
C GLU A 162 5.48 -12.09 -16.80
N SER A 163 6.51 -12.43 -16.01
CA SER A 163 6.67 -13.76 -15.42
C SER A 163 5.63 -14.09 -14.33
N GLU A 164 5.06 -13.07 -13.69
CA GLU A 164 3.96 -13.22 -12.72
C GLU A 164 2.60 -13.46 -13.40
N ILE A 165 2.47 -13.16 -14.70
CA ILE A 165 1.21 -13.36 -15.42
C ILE A 165 0.99 -14.85 -15.69
N PRO A 166 -0.09 -15.46 -15.18
CA PRO A 166 -0.30 -16.90 -15.30
C PRO A 166 -0.40 -17.38 -16.75
N GLU A 167 0.29 -18.48 -17.06
CA GLU A 167 0.28 -19.13 -18.37
C GLU A 167 -0.68 -20.32 -18.41
N GLY A 168 -1.34 -20.53 -19.56
CA GLY A 168 -2.12 -21.76 -19.81
C GLY A 168 -3.36 -21.94 -18.93
N VAL A 169 -3.82 -20.90 -18.25
CA VAL A 169 -5.02 -20.95 -17.40
C VAL A 169 -6.26 -20.77 -18.29
N SER A 170 -7.19 -21.72 -18.26
CA SER A 170 -8.44 -21.63 -19.01
C SER A 170 -9.37 -20.54 -18.45
N ASN A 171 -10.14 -19.88 -19.33
CA ASN A 171 -11.11 -18.83 -18.94
C ASN A 171 -12.07 -19.26 -17.82
N PRO A 172 -12.65 -20.48 -17.82
CA PRO A 172 -13.51 -20.91 -16.72
C PRO A 172 -12.78 -20.99 -15.36
N LYS A 173 -11.54 -21.48 -15.34
CA LYS A 173 -10.73 -21.56 -14.13
C LYS A 173 -10.32 -20.17 -13.65
N ALA A 174 -9.95 -19.28 -14.56
CA ALA A 174 -9.61 -17.90 -14.22
C ALA A 174 -10.83 -17.14 -13.68
N ALA A 175 -12.00 -17.28 -14.32
CA ALA A 175 -13.26 -16.69 -13.85
C ALA A 175 -13.68 -17.24 -12.47
N MET A 176 -13.49 -18.53 -12.22
CA MET A 176 -13.71 -19.12 -10.89
C MET A 176 -12.85 -18.40 -9.84
N TRP A 177 -11.56 -18.18 -10.10
CA TRP A 177 -10.69 -17.47 -9.15
C TRP A 177 -11.08 -16.01 -8.94
N VAL A 178 -11.52 -15.31 -10.00
CA VAL A 178 -12.06 -13.95 -9.86
C VAL A 178 -13.30 -13.95 -8.96
N VAL A 179 -14.26 -14.86 -9.18
CA VAL A 179 -15.48 -14.94 -8.36
C VAL A 179 -15.15 -15.29 -6.91
N VAL A 180 -14.26 -16.26 -6.68
CA VAL A 180 -13.80 -16.64 -5.33
C VAL A 180 -13.15 -15.45 -4.63
N GLY A 181 -12.26 -14.73 -5.32
CA GLY A 181 -11.60 -13.53 -4.82
C GLY A 181 -12.60 -12.42 -4.47
N LEU A 182 -13.53 -12.10 -5.39
CA LEU A 182 -14.55 -11.06 -5.19
C LEU A 182 -15.50 -11.33 -4.01
N ILE A 183 -15.73 -12.59 -3.65
CA ILE A 183 -16.57 -12.96 -2.50
C ILE A 183 -15.75 -12.95 -1.20
N ILE A 184 -14.59 -13.60 -1.20
CA ILE A 184 -13.82 -13.82 0.04
C ILE A 184 -13.12 -12.55 0.48
N LEU A 185 -12.67 -11.69 -0.44
CA LEU A 185 -11.92 -10.48 -0.12
C LEU A 185 -12.74 -9.50 0.75
N PRO A 186 -13.99 -9.12 0.40
CA PRO A 186 -14.82 -8.27 1.26
C PRO A 186 -15.18 -8.91 2.61
N LEU A 187 -15.48 -10.21 2.62
CA LEU A 187 -15.82 -10.93 3.85
C LEU A 187 -14.64 -10.96 4.83
N SER A 188 -13.44 -11.15 4.28
CA SER A 188 -12.19 -11.20 5.04
C SER A 188 -11.79 -9.81 5.56
N ALA A 189 -12.01 -8.76 4.77
CA ALA A 189 -11.83 -7.37 5.20
C ALA A 189 -12.77 -7.01 6.36
N THR A 190 -14.05 -7.38 6.25
CA THR A 190 -15.04 -7.17 7.32
C THR A 190 -14.63 -7.90 8.59
N LEU A 191 -14.27 -9.18 8.46
CA LEU A 191 -13.81 -9.98 9.59
C LEU A 191 -12.56 -9.37 10.25
N LEU A 192 -11.59 -8.90 9.46
CA LEU A 192 -10.39 -8.25 9.97
C LEU A 192 -10.73 -6.95 10.71
N VAL A 193 -11.50 -6.05 10.10
CA VAL A 193 -11.85 -4.74 10.66
C VAL A 193 -12.63 -4.89 11.96
N ASP A 194 -13.67 -5.72 11.98
CA ASP A 194 -14.50 -5.92 13.17
C ASP A 194 -13.70 -6.46 14.35
N ASN A 195 -12.85 -7.46 14.09
CA ASN A 195 -12.05 -8.06 15.15
C ASN A 195 -10.89 -7.16 15.60
N ALA A 196 -10.31 -6.36 14.70
CA ALA A 196 -9.35 -5.31 15.06
C ALA A 196 -10.01 -4.28 16.00
N VAL A 197 -11.22 -3.84 15.69
CA VAL A 197 -12.01 -2.92 16.52
C VAL A 197 -12.35 -3.52 17.88
N ILE A 198 -12.74 -4.80 17.96
CA ILE A 198 -13.00 -5.48 19.23
C ILE A 198 -11.76 -5.51 20.13
N ILE A 199 -10.61 -5.88 19.57
CA ILE A 199 -9.34 -5.94 20.32
C ILE A 199 -8.96 -4.54 20.79
N ALA A 200 -9.00 -3.56 19.90
CA ALA A 200 -8.58 -2.21 20.17
C ALA A 200 -9.46 -1.48 21.20
N LYS A 201 -10.79 -1.63 21.11
CA LYS A 201 -11.71 -1.03 22.09
C LYS A 201 -11.51 -1.60 23.49
N TYR A 202 -11.09 -2.86 23.61
CA TYR A 202 -10.71 -3.42 24.91
C TYR A 202 -9.49 -2.71 25.53
N PHE A 203 -8.53 -2.27 24.71
CA PHE A 203 -7.37 -1.50 25.16
C PHE A 203 -7.62 0.02 25.20
N GLY A 204 -8.83 0.49 24.87
CA GLY A 204 -9.17 1.92 24.84
C GLY A 204 -8.53 2.69 23.68
N MET A 205 -8.21 1.99 22.58
CA MET A 205 -7.59 2.57 21.40
C MET A 205 -8.61 3.29 20.50
N SER A 206 -8.25 4.46 19.98
CA SER A 206 -9.05 5.24 19.03
C SER A 206 -9.08 4.60 17.64
N ASP A 207 -10.17 4.79 16.90
CA ASP A 207 -10.35 4.22 15.55
C ASP A 207 -9.20 4.55 14.59
N LEU A 208 -8.58 5.73 14.76
CA LEU A 208 -7.38 6.15 14.03
C LEU A 208 -6.16 5.28 14.36
N VAL A 209 -5.86 5.09 15.65
CA VAL A 209 -4.70 4.30 16.10
C VAL A 209 -4.83 2.83 15.67
N ILE A 210 -6.05 2.30 15.60
CA ILE A 210 -6.31 0.95 15.05
C ILE A 210 -5.83 0.85 13.60
N GLY A 211 -6.22 1.85 12.79
CA GLY A 211 -5.82 1.96 11.40
C GLY A 211 -4.29 2.03 11.25
N LEU A 212 -3.65 2.91 12.03
CA LEU A 212 -2.20 3.16 11.97
C LEU A 212 -1.32 2.00 12.46
N THR A 213 -1.90 1.07 13.21
CA THR A 213 -1.16 -0.01 13.88
C THR A 213 -1.51 -1.37 13.30
N ILE A 214 -2.51 -2.05 13.86
CA ILE A 214 -2.85 -3.44 13.59
C ILE A 214 -3.25 -3.62 12.13
N ILE A 215 -4.06 -2.71 11.61
CA ILE A 215 -4.60 -2.84 10.25
C ILE A 215 -3.51 -2.54 9.23
N ALA A 216 -2.87 -1.37 9.29
CA ALA A 216 -1.79 -1.00 8.39
C ALA A 216 -0.65 -2.04 8.35
N LEU A 217 -0.22 -2.53 9.53
CA LEU A 217 0.80 -3.57 9.60
C LEU A 217 0.34 -4.88 8.96
N GLY A 218 -0.90 -5.27 9.19
CA GLY A 218 -1.48 -6.49 8.63
C GLY A 218 -1.55 -6.42 7.10
N THR A 219 -2.17 -5.37 6.56
CA THR A 219 -2.36 -5.26 5.11
C THR A 219 -1.04 -5.07 4.37
N SER A 220 0.00 -4.50 5.00
CA SER A 220 1.33 -4.30 4.37
C SER A 220 2.27 -5.53 4.45
N LEU A 221 1.84 -6.64 5.04
CA LEU A 221 2.65 -7.89 5.06
C LEU A 221 2.95 -8.47 3.67
N PRO A 222 2.03 -8.44 2.68
CA PRO A 222 2.32 -8.86 1.31
C PRO A 222 3.47 -8.04 0.69
N GLU A 223 3.48 -6.72 0.88
CA GLU A 223 4.55 -5.84 0.42
C GLU A 223 5.89 -6.18 1.08
N LEU A 224 5.88 -6.54 2.36
CA LEU A 224 7.08 -6.99 3.06
C LEU A 224 7.62 -8.29 2.43
N ALA A 225 6.74 -9.26 2.17
CA ALA A 225 7.12 -10.52 1.54
C ALA A 225 7.66 -10.30 0.13
N ALA A 226 6.99 -9.48 -0.69
CA ALA A 226 7.41 -9.15 -2.05
C ALA A 226 8.75 -8.41 -2.08
N SER A 227 8.94 -7.42 -1.20
CA SER A 227 10.18 -6.63 -1.12
C SER A 227 11.38 -7.50 -0.69
N ILE A 228 11.19 -8.38 0.30
CA ILE A 228 12.23 -9.32 0.71
C ILE A 228 12.55 -10.31 -0.43
N ALA A 229 11.52 -10.86 -1.09
CA ALA A 229 11.71 -11.80 -2.20
C ALA A 229 12.50 -11.17 -3.36
N GLY A 230 12.15 -9.96 -3.80
CA GLY A 230 12.86 -9.25 -4.87
C GLY A 230 14.33 -8.99 -4.52
N VAL A 231 14.61 -8.55 -3.30
CA VAL A 231 15.99 -8.30 -2.86
C VAL A 231 16.83 -9.58 -2.75
N MET A 232 16.20 -10.70 -2.37
CA MET A 232 16.84 -12.01 -2.36
C MET A 232 17.18 -12.52 -3.77
N LYS A 233 16.41 -12.13 -4.79
CA LYS A 233 16.69 -12.41 -6.21
C LYS A 233 17.69 -11.44 -6.83
N GLY A 234 18.00 -10.33 -6.17
CA GLY A 234 18.93 -9.30 -6.67
C GLY A 234 18.26 -8.11 -7.34
N GLU A 235 16.92 -8.04 -7.31
CA GLU A 235 16.10 -7.00 -7.93
C GLU A 235 15.84 -5.84 -6.96
N ASP A 236 16.92 -5.20 -6.49
CA ASP A 236 16.84 -4.13 -5.48
C ASP A 236 15.95 -2.96 -5.92
N ASP A 237 16.02 -2.60 -7.20
CA ASP A 237 15.20 -1.54 -7.80
C ASP A 237 13.71 -1.87 -7.76
N MET A 238 13.34 -3.13 -7.99
CA MET A 238 11.94 -3.54 -7.96
C MET A 238 11.38 -3.48 -6.53
N ALA A 239 12.14 -3.94 -5.55
CA ALA A 239 11.70 -3.89 -4.16
C ALA A 239 11.48 -2.45 -3.69
N VAL A 240 12.39 -1.54 -4.01
CA VAL A 240 12.23 -0.11 -3.68
C VAL A 240 11.10 0.53 -4.48
N GLY A 241 10.99 0.22 -5.78
CA GLY A 241 9.93 0.72 -6.65
C GLY A 241 8.54 0.26 -6.20
N ASN A 242 8.40 -0.99 -5.74
CA ASN A 242 7.15 -1.51 -5.18
C ASN A 242 6.70 -0.71 -3.95
N ILE A 243 7.62 -0.42 -3.02
CA ILE A 243 7.33 0.36 -1.81
C ILE A 243 6.89 1.79 -2.15
N ILE A 244 7.61 2.46 -3.05
CA ILE A 244 7.30 3.83 -3.49
C ILE A 244 5.97 3.85 -4.26
N GLY A 245 5.77 2.87 -5.15
CA GLY A 245 4.55 2.66 -5.90
C GLY A 245 3.36 2.49 -4.96
N SER A 246 3.40 1.52 -4.05
CA SER A 246 2.34 1.29 -3.06
C SER A 246 2.01 2.55 -2.27
N ASN A 247 2.99 3.38 -1.91
CA ASN A 247 2.71 4.65 -1.22
C ASN A 247 1.92 5.66 -2.07
N VAL A 248 2.23 5.75 -3.37
CA VAL A 248 1.48 6.56 -4.33
C VAL A 248 0.07 6.00 -4.52
N PHE A 249 -0.08 4.67 -4.67
CA PHE A 249 -1.37 4.00 -4.81
C PHE A 249 -2.24 4.18 -3.55
N ASN A 250 -1.67 4.05 -2.37
CA ASN A 250 -2.36 4.25 -1.10
C ASN A 250 -2.95 5.66 -0.98
N ILE A 251 -2.20 6.69 -1.39
CA ILE A 251 -2.71 8.06 -1.36
C ILE A 251 -3.74 8.29 -2.48
N LEU A 252 -3.45 7.90 -3.73
CA LEU A 252 -4.33 8.28 -4.83
C LEU A 252 -5.57 7.39 -4.95
N ALA A 253 -5.40 6.07 -4.86
CA ALA A 253 -6.50 5.12 -4.98
C ALA A 253 -7.15 4.87 -3.62
N VAL A 254 -6.38 4.40 -2.62
CA VAL A 254 -6.95 3.91 -1.36
C VAL A 254 -7.59 5.05 -0.57
N MET A 255 -6.99 6.24 -0.48
CA MET A 255 -7.59 7.42 0.19
C MET A 255 -8.75 8.04 -0.59
N GLY A 256 -8.79 7.88 -1.91
CA GLY A 256 -9.92 8.32 -2.72
C GLY A 256 -11.23 7.59 -2.34
N ILE A 257 -11.14 6.31 -2.01
CA ILE A 257 -12.30 5.46 -1.67
C ILE A 257 -13.09 5.97 -0.44
N PRO A 258 -12.50 6.15 0.76
CA PRO A 258 -13.24 6.64 1.92
C PRO A 258 -13.85 8.02 1.68
N GLY A 259 -13.16 8.92 0.95
CA GLY A 259 -13.73 10.23 0.59
C GLY A 259 -14.98 10.14 -0.29
N LEU A 260 -15.06 9.13 -1.17
CA LEU A 260 -16.24 8.86 -1.98
C LEU A 260 -17.37 8.19 -1.19
N LEU A 261 -17.03 7.17 -0.40
CA LEU A 261 -18.00 6.30 0.28
C LEU A 261 -18.57 6.94 1.55
N ASN A 262 -17.74 7.57 2.36
CA ASN A 262 -18.14 8.16 3.65
C ASN A 262 -17.42 9.49 3.94
N PRO A 263 -17.86 10.58 3.30
CA PRO A 263 -17.38 11.93 3.59
C PRO A 263 -17.48 12.23 5.07
N SER A 264 -16.37 12.59 5.71
CA SER A 264 -16.30 12.71 7.16
C SER A 264 -15.29 13.74 7.61
N ILE A 265 -15.58 14.34 8.77
CA ILE A 265 -14.58 15.06 9.57
C ILE A 265 -13.67 13.99 10.18
N LEU A 266 -12.37 14.18 9.99
CA LEU A 266 -11.33 13.32 10.49
C LEU A 266 -10.82 13.82 11.84
N SER A 267 -10.21 12.92 12.61
CA SER A 267 -9.44 13.31 13.78
C SER A 267 -8.35 14.32 13.41
N HIS A 268 -8.22 15.39 14.20
CA HIS A 268 -7.18 16.41 14.00
C HIS A 268 -5.75 15.85 14.06
N LEU A 269 -5.57 14.65 14.64
CA LEU A 269 -4.27 13.98 14.71
C LEU A 269 -3.82 13.41 13.37
N VAL A 270 -4.75 13.12 12.44
CA VAL A 270 -4.44 12.73 11.06
C VAL A 270 -3.50 13.76 10.43
N MET A 271 -3.90 15.04 10.45
CA MET A 271 -3.08 16.13 9.92
C MET A 271 -2.04 16.63 10.92
N GLY A 272 -2.39 16.70 12.20
CA GLY A 272 -1.55 17.28 13.26
C GLY A 272 -0.34 16.42 13.66
N ARG A 273 -0.37 15.11 13.38
CA ARG A 273 0.68 14.16 13.78
C ARG A 273 1.05 13.21 12.64
N ASP A 274 0.09 12.43 12.16
CA ASP A 274 0.38 11.23 11.38
C ASP A 274 0.82 11.55 9.95
N TYR A 275 0.21 12.55 9.32
CA TYR A 275 0.66 13.12 8.05
C TYR A 275 2.11 13.63 8.13
N TRP A 276 2.48 14.37 9.18
CA TRP A 276 3.83 14.91 9.33
C TRP A 276 4.87 13.82 9.51
N ILE A 277 4.53 12.72 10.20
CA ILE A 277 5.39 11.56 10.34
C ILE A 277 5.57 10.87 8.99
N MET A 278 4.49 10.66 8.24
CA MET A 278 4.55 10.12 6.87
C MET A 278 5.42 10.99 5.96
N LEU A 279 5.26 12.32 6.00
CA LEU A 279 6.09 13.25 5.23
C LEU A 279 7.56 13.20 5.68
N ALA A 280 7.83 13.15 6.98
CA ALA A 280 9.18 13.09 7.52
C ALA A 280 9.91 11.82 7.08
N VAL A 281 9.29 10.64 7.16
CA VAL A 281 9.90 9.40 6.68
C VAL A 281 10.07 9.40 5.16
N SER A 282 9.13 9.99 4.41
CA SER A 282 9.23 10.16 2.96
C SER A 282 10.41 11.05 2.55
N LEU A 283 10.59 12.18 3.24
CA LEU A 283 11.72 13.08 3.00
C LEU A 283 13.04 12.45 3.44
N LEU A 284 13.05 11.70 4.55
CA LEU A 284 14.22 10.96 5.00
C LEU A 284 14.67 9.93 3.95
N LEU A 285 13.72 9.20 3.36
CA LEU A 285 13.99 8.29 2.24
C LEU A 285 14.62 9.03 1.05
N VAL A 286 14.10 10.21 0.69
CA VAL A 286 14.69 11.02 -0.39
C VAL A 286 16.13 11.42 -0.08
N VAL A 287 16.41 11.86 1.16
CA VAL A 287 17.77 12.24 1.58
C VAL A 287 18.72 11.03 1.53
N MET A 288 18.30 9.87 2.03
CA MET A 288 19.08 8.63 1.96
C MET A 288 19.33 8.21 0.51
N ALA A 289 18.30 8.32 -0.35
CA ALA A 289 18.39 7.95 -1.75
C ALA A 289 19.32 8.85 -2.57
N LEU A 290 19.37 10.15 -2.25
CA LEU A 290 20.26 11.14 -2.87
C LEU A 290 21.69 11.12 -2.29
N GLY A 291 21.95 10.29 -1.29
CA GLY A 291 23.27 10.13 -0.68
C GLY A 291 24.36 9.75 -1.70
N LYS A 292 25.63 10.02 -1.35
CA LYS A 292 26.80 9.83 -2.23
C LYS A 292 26.91 8.41 -2.82
N SER A 293 26.42 7.41 -2.09
CA SER A 293 26.45 5.99 -2.47
C SER A 293 25.26 5.55 -3.32
N ARG A 294 24.18 6.35 -3.42
CA ARG A 294 22.86 5.96 -3.99
C ARG A 294 22.41 4.59 -3.51
N LYS A 295 22.63 4.33 -2.22
CA LYS A 295 22.35 3.06 -1.56
C LYS A 295 21.77 3.32 -0.19
N ILE A 296 20.76 2.55 0.16
CA ILE A 296 20.22 2.51 1.51
C ILE A 296 21.00 1.44 2.27
N SER A 297 21.85 1.89 3.17
CA SER A 297 22.70 1.05 4.00
C SER A 297 21.93 0.37 5.12
N ARG A 298 22.55 -0.65 5.73
CA ARG A 298 22.00 -1.30 6.93
C ARG A 298 21.80 -0.33 8.10
N ILE A 299 22.64 0.69 8.21
CA ILE A 299 22.52 1.70 9.27
C ILE A 299 21.28 2.56 9.02
N GLU A 300 21.08 3.01 7.79
CA GLU A 300 19.88 3.76 7.40
C GLU A 300 18.61 2.92 7.57
N GLY A 301 18.67 1.63 7.20
CA GLY A 301 17.57 0.69 7.46
C GLY A 301 17.27 0.51 8.95
N GLY A 302 18.31 0.43 9.78
CA GLY A 302 18.17 0.39 11.23
C GLY A 302 17.55 1.68 11.80
N LEU A 303 17.94 2.85 11.30
CA LEU A 303 17.35 4.13 11.69
C LEU A 303 15.86 4.21 11.34
N LEU A 304 15.49 3.76 10.14
CA LEU A 304 14.10 3.69 9.71
C LEU A 304 13.27 2.77 10.62
N CYS A 305 13.74 1.55 10.89
CA CYS A 305 13.06 0.62 11.79
C CYS A 305 12.93 1.18 13.20
N CYS A 306 14.00 1.77 13.76
CA CYS A 306 13.96 2.40 15.07
C CYS A 306 12.93 3.55 15.11
N GLY A 307 12.87 4.37 14.06
CA GLY A 307 11.87 5.42 13.92
C GLY A 307 10.44 4.87 13.89
N PHE A 308 10.22 3.79 13.15
CA PHE A 308 8.92 3.10 13.11
C PHE A 308 8.51 2.59 14.49
N PHE A 309 9.38 1.84 15.19
CA PHE A 309 9.05 1.30 16.50
C PHE A 309 8.88 2.39 17.57
N ALA A 310 9.64 3.49 17.48
CA ALA A 310 9.45 4.64 18.36
C ALA A 310 8.08 5.30 18.13
N TYR A 311 7.67 5.48 16.88
CA TYR A 311 6.35 5.99 16.52
C TYR A 311 5.23 5.07 17.02
N GLN A 312 5.33 3.76 16.76
CA GLN A 312 4.35 2.78 17.25
C GLN A 312 4.30 2.76 18.78
N GLY A 313 5.44 2.82 19.46
CA GLY A 313 5.50 2.95 20.91
C GLY A 313 4.81 4.23 21.43
N TYR A 314 4.99 5.36 20.75
CA TYR A 314 4.29 6.61 21.06
C TYR A 314 2.77 6.47 20.92
N LEU A 315 2.28 5.87 19.83
CA LEU A 315 0.85 5.61 19.62
C LEU A 315 0.27 4.70 20.71
N LEU A 316 0.99 3.62 21.06
CA LEU A 316 0.55 2.68 22.09
C LEU A 316 0.58 3.27 23.52
N MET A 317 1.34 4.35 23.75
CA MET A 317 1.27 5.11 25.00
C MET A 317 0.13 6.14 25.00
N HIS A 318 -0.36 6.53 23.83
CA HIS A 318 -1.44 7.51 23.64
C HIS A 318 -2.60 6.88 22.87
N LEU A 319 -3.11 5.76 23.38
CA LEU A 319 -4.12 4.93 22.70
C LEU A 319 -5.39 5.71 22.33
N SER A 320 -5.77 6.69 23.14
CA SER A 320 -6.95 7.54 22.93
C SER A 320 -6.74 8.70 21.97
N ALA A 321 -5.51 8.91 21.46
CA ALA A 321 -5.12 9.96 20.53
C ALA A 321 -5.12 9.44 19.08
#